data_AF-A0A9D9DRB8-F1
#
_entry.id   AF-A0A9D9DRB8-F1
#
_cell.length_a   1.000
_cell.length_b   1.000
_cell.length_c   1.000
_cell.angle_alpha   90.00
_cell.angle_beta   90.00
_cell.angle_gamma   90.00
#
_symmetry.space_group_name_H-M   'P 1'
#
loop_
_entity.id
_entity.type
_entity.pdbx_description
1 polymer ?
#
loop_
_entity_poly.entity_id
_entity_poly.type
_entity_poly.pdbx_seq_one_letter_code
_entity_poly.pdbx_strand_id
1 'polypeptide(L)'
;MKKLAVLFCLFASCCAAYSFDFFKKDYREENSDYIYGVHKQDEKDRYKKEKMDVDPSGFMTVEEYEMLSAPVDKTQIDTEIPKIKTPSDMKYVPQPSYKIVRYNNPPGSPEISLRGNFHKNRMQNAQGITSPDYSIMVYPAIYYYPGSAGVATDLFVIPLKEGATPLQKIQKAHVMHRNPEPILSTDTSIKDKYIFRTLTPIDFSYDGTKLLVKEKVGSSLDGIWETNAIVYDFETKTSYKLFELRDAIIYYWKVYKNLDLGDKRWDIYPLGFDLMSPYRVVAAAYAYTGDKPVYLGTWSIDSKGTQTRLVSFSEKDVRVSMNGYKIIKDGSITPAILEAEERQLKAAEKALKEKEKAEKRAEMDEIKARHKTNAKQLKEQHEAESTEFRYRGKVEGSTTQNDIIEQYNEEKVLRDLKEEQKNDTKLLKELEKEERQLQKEVRSNTNINESSSNTRP
;
A
#
# COMPACT_ATOMS: atom_id res chain seq x y z
N MET A 1 67.80 -44.24 -15.97
CA MET A 1 66.82 -44.98 -15.12
C MET A 1 66.58 -44.16 -13.86
N LYS A 2 65.34 -43.72 -13.59
CA LYS A 2 65.03 -42.66 -12.62
C LYS A 2 64.42 -43.24 -11.31
N LYS A 3 64.97 -42.75 -10.18
CA LYS A 3 64.34 -42.52 -8.85
C LYS A 3 63.95 -43.79 -8.06
N LEU A 4 63.98 -43.87 -6.72
CA LEU A 4 64.08 -42.91 -5.61
C LEU A 4 64.61 -43.71 -4.40
N ALA A 5 65.59 -43.18 -3.66
CA ALA A 5 66.25 -43.90 -2.57
C ALA A 5 65.56 -43.67 -1.21
N VAL A 6 65.33 -44.77 -0.52
CA VAL A 6 64.90 -44.91 0.87
C VAL A 6 66.08 -44.59 1.79
N LEU A 7 65.88 -43.74 2.79
CA LEU A 7 66.75 -43.72 3.96
C LEU A 7 65.90 -43.50 5.22
N PHE A 8 65.75 -44.59 5.97
CA PHE A 8 65.08 -44.65 7.26
C PHE A 8 66.15 -45.04 8.30
N CYS A 9 66.23 -44.24 9.36
CA CYS A 9 66.74 -44.55 10.70
C CYS A 9 68.12 -45.21 10.88
N LEU A 10 69.03 -44.46 11.53
CA LEU A 10 69.85 -45.00 12.62
C LEU A 10 70.02 -43.95 13.72
N PHE A 11 69.89 -44.45 14.94
CA PHE A 11 69.60 -43.76 16.20
C PHE A 11 70.83 -43.11 16.86
N ALA A 12 70.52 -42.06 17.64
CA ALA A 12 71.09 -41.71 18.95
C ALA A 12 72.56 -41.28 19.06
N SER A 13 72.78 -39.98 19.32
CA SER A 13 73.15 -39.47 20.65
C SER A 13 73.77 -38.07 20.56
N CYS A 14 73.02 -37.04 20.95
CA CYS A 14 73.57 -35.91 21.70
C CYS A 14 72.43 -35.08 22.30
N CYS A 15 72.51 -34.92 23.62
CA CYS A 15 71.63 -34.10 24.42
C CYS A 15 71.74 -32.62 24.06
N ALA A 16 70.61 -31.94 23.94
CA ALA A 16 70.43 -30.61 24.51
C ALA A 16 68.97 -30.51 24.96
N ALA A 17 68.79 -30.65 26.26
CA ALA A 17 67.52 -30.51 26.95
C ALA A 17 66.97 -29.10 26.74
N TYR A 18 65.84 -29.00 26.03
CA TYR A 18 64.83 -28.00 26.33
C TYR A 18 63.67 -28.74 26.97
N SER A 19 63.69 -28.76 28.30
CA SER A 19 62.52 -29.06 29.11
C SER A 19 61.44 -28.05 28.71
N PHE A 20 60.49 -28.46 27.87
CA PHE A 20 59.20 -27.78 27.84
C PHE A 20 58.49 -28.16 29.13
N ASP A 21 58.74 -27.38 30.18
CA ASP A 21 57.87 -27.36 31.34
C ASP A 21 56.50 -26.93 30.85
N PHE A 22 55.63 -27.92 30.64
CA PHE A 22 54.20 -27.72 30.63
C PHE A 22 53.80 -27.28 32.04
N PHE A 23 53.99 -25.99 32.33
CA PHE A 23 53.28 -25.33 33.41
C PHE A 23 51.79 -25.57 33.13
N LYS A 24 51.16 -26.45 33.92
CA LYS A 24 49.71 -26.62 33.90
C LYS A 24 49.11 -25.24 34.13
N LYS A 25 48.46 -24.67 33.11
CA LYS A 25 47.63 -23.47 33.29
C LYS A 25 46.66 -23.75 34.43
N ASP A 26 46.54 -22.81 35.35
CA ASP A 26 45.61 -22.91 36.46
C ASP A 26 44.17 -23.01 35.89
N TYR A 27 43.33 -23.88 36.46
CA TYR A 27 41.98 -24.19 35.93
C TYR A 27 41.13 -22.93 35.73
N ARG A 28 41.38 -21.89 36.53
CA ARG A 28 40.71 -20.59 36.47
C ARG A 28 41.13 -19.75 35.26
N GLU A 29 42.41 -19.78 34.88
CA GLU A 29 42.91 -19.07 33.69
C GLU A 29 42.35 -19.74 32.41
N GLU A 30 42.32 -21.07 32.38
CA GLU A 30 41.73 -21.85 31.28
C GLU A 30 40.21 -21.60 31.14
N ASN A 31 39.49 -21.50 32.27
CA ASN A 31 38.06 -21.18 32.25
C ASN A 31 37.78 -19.74 31.78
N SER A 32 38.62 -18.76 32.16
CA SER A 32 38.50 -17.38 31.68
C SER A 32 38.76 -17.24 30.17
N ASP A 33 39.76 -17.96 29.66
CA ASP A 33 40.06 -18.04 28.23
C ASP A 33 38.89 -18.67 27.45
N TYR A 34 38.25 -19.70 28.03
CA TYR A 34 37.06 -20.35 27.46
C TYR A 34 35.85 -19.41 27.42
N ILE A 35 35.52 -18.75 28.54
CA ILE A 35 34.38 -17.82 28.63
C ILE A 35 34.53 -16.65 27.66
N TYR A 36 35.72 -16.06 27.56
CA TYR A 36 36.02 -15.04 26.56
C TYR A 36 35.86 -15.56 25.12
N GLY A 37 36.31 -16.79 24.87
CA GLY A 37 36.11 -17.48 23.59
C GLY A 37 34.63 -17.60 23.19
N VAL A 38 33.77 -17.98 24.14
CA VAL A 38 32.31 -18.07 23.96
C VAL A 38 31.71 -16.70 23.69
N HIS A 39 31.95 -15.70 24.55
CA HIS A 39 31.39 -14.36 24.37
C HIS A 39 31.85 -13.67 23.08
N LYS A 40 33.08 -13.91 22.65
CA LYS A 40 33.59 -13.44 21.36
C LYS A 40 32.90 -14.11 20.19
N GLN A 41 32.52 -15.38 20.33
CA GLN A 41 31.79 -16.12 19.31
C GLN A 41 30.33 -15.65 19.25
N ASP A 42 29.68 -15.48 20.40
CA ASP A 42 28.32 -14.94 20.50
C ASP A 42 28.21 -13.53 19.88
N GLU A 43 29.20 -12.66 20.13
CA GLU A 43 29.22 -11.32 19.56
C GLU A 43 29.40 -11.33 18.03
N LYS A 44 30.21 -12.26 17.51
CA LYS A 44 30.34 -12.45 16.06
C LYS A 44 29.05 -12.96 15.44
N ASP A 45 28.34 -13.86 16.10
CA ASP A 45 27.12 -14.45 15.58
C ASP A 45 25.94 -13.46 15.68
N ARG A 46 25.89 -12.63 16.73
CA ARG A 46 25.00 -11.46 16.82
C ARG A 46 25.24 -10.46 15.69
N TYR A 47 26.50 -10.08 15.42
CA TYR A 47 26.84 -9.19 14.31
C TYR A 47 26.46 -9.79 12.95
N LYS A 48 26.68 -11.10 12.74
CA LYS A 48 26.25 -11.77 11.50
C LYS A 48 24.73 -11.72 11.36
N LYS A 49 23.98 -11.96 12.44
CA LYS A 49 22.52 -11.90 12.42
C LYS A 49 22.02 -10.50 12.08
N GLU A 50 22.48 -9.48 12.80
CA GLU A 50 22.11 -8.08 12.54
C GLU A 50 22.46 -7.66 11.09
N LYS A 51 23.60 -8.11 10.57
CA LYS A 51 24.00 -7.86 9.18
C LYS A 51 23.05 -8.53 8.17
N MET A 52 22.58 -9.74 8.47
CA MET A 52 21.66 -10.48 7.60
C MET A 52 20.24 -9.91 7.65
N ASP A 53 19.85 -9.28 8.76
CA ASP A 53 18.56 -8.60 8.87
C ASP A 53 18.51 -7.34 7.98
N VAL A 54 19.63 -6.62 7.82
CA VAL A 54 19.74 -5.41 6.96
C VAL A 54 19.89 -5.75 5.47
N ASP A 55 20.65 -6.79 5.15
CA ASP A 55 20.84 -7.29 3.79
C ASP A 55 20.67 -8.81 3.75
N PRO A 56 19.41 -9.30 3.63
CA PRO A 56 19.12 -10.72 3.68
C PRO A 56 19.81 -11.45 2.54
N SER A 57 20.54 -12.51 2.88
CA SER A 57 21.04 -13.42 1.86
C SER A 57 19.86 -14.06 1.14
N GLY A 58 19.99 -14.33 -0.16
CA GLY A 58 18.94 -15.01 -0.95
C GLY A 58 18.60 -16.44 -0.48
N PHE A 59 19.21 -16.92 0.61
CA PHE A 59 18.84 -18.15 1.28
C PHE A 59 17.95 -17.82 2.48
N MET A 60 16.72 -18.32 2.45
CA MET A 60 15.68 -18.10 3.44
C MET A 60 15.30 -19.43 4.08
N THR A 61 14.98 -19.43 5.36
CA THR A 61 14.48 -20.62 6.06
C THR A 61 13.03 -20.94 5.65
N VAL A 62 12.58 -22.17 5.89
CA VAL A 62 11.21 -22.59 5.57
C VAL A 62 10.17 -21.74 6.32
N GLU A 63 10.44 -21.41 7.58
CA GLU A 63 9.55 -20.59 8.41
C GLU A 63 9.41 -19.15 7.89
N GLU A 64 10.51 -18.53 7.47
CA GLU A 64 10.49 -17.20 6.84
C GLU A 64 9.76 -17.21 5.50
N TYR A 65 9.93 -18.28 4.70
CA TYR A 65 9.16 -18.49 3.47
C TYR A 65 7.67 -18.59 3.75
N GLU A 66 7.28 -19.37 4.76
CA GLU A 66 5.89 -19.55 5.15
C GLU A 66 5.25 -18.23 5.59
N MET A 67 5.96 -17.41 6.37
CA MET A 67 5.51 -16.07 6.74
C MET A 67 5.32 -15.13 5.54
N LEU A 68 6.27 -15.11 4.59
CA LEU A 68 6.13 -14.30 3.37
C LEU A 68 5.06 -14.82 2.41
N SER A 69 4.80 -16.14 2.44
CA SER A 69 3.78 -16.79 1.63
C SER A 69 2.37 -16.73 2.24
N ALA A 70 2.25 -16.24 3.47
CA ALA A 70 0.98 -16.06 4.14
C ALA A 70 0.05 -15.20 3.26
N PRO A 71 -1.25 -15.54 3.17
CA PRO A 71 -2.18 -14.85 2.29
C PRO A 71 -2.29 -13.37 2.69
N VAL A 72 -1.71 -12.51 1.86
CA VAL A 72 -1.82 -11.06 2.01
C VAL A 72 -3.26 -10.61 1.74
N ASP A 73 -3.77 -9.72 2.59
CA ASP A 73 -5.10 -9.13 2.39
C ASP A 73 -5.14 -8.38 1.04
N LYS A 74 -6.06 -8.79 0.17
CA LYS A 74 -6.20 -8.27 -1.20
C LYS A 74 -6.49 -6.77 -1.21
N THR A 75 -7.04 -6.22 -0.13
CA THR A 75 -7.36 -4.79 0.01
C THR A 75 -6.12 -3.90 0.18
N GLN A 76 -4.99 -4.47 0.62
CA GLN A 76 -3.74 -3.74 0.87
C GLN A 76 -2.79 -3.74 -0.32
N ILE A 77 -3.00 -4.61 -1.31
CA ILE A 77 -2.13 -4.73 -2.48
C ILE A 77 -2.30 -3.49 -3.36
N ASP A 78 -1.29 -2.62 -3.42
CA ASP A 78 -1.25 -1.56 -4.41
C ASP A 78 -1.12 -2.17 -5.81
N THR A 79 -2.23 -2.15 -6.55
CA THR A 79 -2.23 -2.60 -7.93
C THR A 79 -1.57 -1.52 -8.77
N GLU A 80 -0.35 -1.79 -9.23
CA GLU A 80 0.31 -0.90 -10.17
C GLU A 80 -0.52 -0.81 -11.46
N ILE A 81 -0.80 0.42 -11.91
CA ILE A 81 -1.43 0.65 -13.21
C ILE A 81 -0.50 -0.01 -14.24
N PRO A 82 -0.96 -0.98 -15.05
CA PRO A 82 -0.10 -1.71 -15.97
C PRO A 82 0.59 -0.72 -16.89
N LYS A 83 1.90 -0.54 -16.69
CA LYS A 83 2.74 0.30 -17.52
C LYS A 83 2.75 -0.33 -18.91
N ILE A 84 2.17 0.36 -19.88
CA ILE A 84 2.24 -0.05 -21.28
C ILE A 84 3.73 -0.06 -21.64
N LYS A 85 4.31 -1.25 -21.90
CA LYS A 85 5.71 -1.38 -22.30
C LYS A 85 5.86 -0.69 -23.65
N THR A 86 6.38 0.53 -23.67
CA THR A 86 6.79 1.22 -24.89
C THR A 86 8.01 0.49 -25.45
N PRO A 87 7.96 -0.10 -26.66
CA PRO A 87 9.14 -0.65 -27.31
C PRO A 87 10.15 0.49 -27.56
N SER A 88 11.44 0.23 -27.32
CA SER A 88 12.51 1.23 -27.34
C SER A 88 12.72 1.92 -28.70
N ASP A 89 12.16 1.35 -29.77
CA ASP A 89 12.35 1.79 -31.16
C ASP A 89 11.20 2.65 -31.74
N MET A 90 10.15 2.99 -30.97
CA MET A 90 9.02 3.74 -31.52
C MET A 90 9.03 5.24 -31.22
N LYS A 91 8.84 5.99 -32.31
CA LYS A 91 8.29 7.35 -32.37
C LYS A 91 7.10 7.49 -31.41
N TYR A 92 7.10 8.58 -30.65
CA TYR A 92 6.07 9.00 -29.71
C TYR A 92 4.70 8.34 -29.90
N VAL A 93 4.29 7.48 -28.96
CA VAL A 93 2.92 6.95 -28.89
C VAL A 93 2.10 7.92 -28.04
N PRO A 94 1.09 8.61 -28.61
CA PRO A 94 0.26 9.55 -27.86
C PRO A 94 -0.43 8.86 -26.69
N GLN A 95 -0.08 9.27 -25.46
CA GLN A 95 -0.75 8.77 -24.27
C GLN A 95 -2.10 9.45 -24.12
N PRO A 96 -3.19 8.70 -23.83
CA PRO A 96 -4.51 9.29 -23.66
C PRO A 96 -4.55 10.18 -22.42
N SER A 97 -5.00 11.42 -22.58
CA SER A 97 -5.39 12.29 -21.47
C SER A 97 -6.80 11.94 -21.00
N TYR A 98 -7.05 12.12 -19.71
CA TYR A 98 -8.32 11.77 -19.08
C TYR A 98 -8.88 12.98 -18.34
N LYS A 99 -10.19 13.21 -18.46
CA LYS A 99 -10.91 14.27 -17.75
C LYS A 99 -12.11 13.71 -17.02
N ILE A 100 -12.39 14.28 -15.86
CA ILE A 100 -13.58 13.97 -15.07
C ILE A 100 -14.76 14.78 -15.62
N VAL A 101 -15.85 14.09 -15.94
CA VAL A 101 -17.09 14.68 -16.45
C VAL A 101 -18.27 14.15 -15.63
N ARG A 102 -19.36 14.91 -15.58
CA ARG A 102 -20.62 14.48 -14.97
C ARG A 102 -21.12 13.21 -15.65
N TYR A 103 -21.53 12.22 -14.86
CA TYR A 103 -21.98 10.93 -15.34
C TYR A 103 -23.32 11.04 -16.08
N ASN A 104 -24.28 11.68 -15.41
CA ASN A 104 -25.68 11.85 -15.83
C ASN A 104 -25.91 13.16 -16.60
N ASN A 105 -25.18 13.38 -17.69
CA ASN A 105 -25.30 14.58 -18.51
C ASN A 105 -25.43 14.22 -20.01
N PRO A 106 -26.60 14.41 -20.65
CA PRO A 106 -27.84 14.97 -20.08
C PRO A 106 -28.54 14.03 -19.07
N PRO A 107 -29.47 14.52 -18.24
CA PRO A 107 -30.18 13.69 -17.25
C PRO A 107 -30.92 12.49 -17.87
N GLY A 108 -30.80 11.32 -17.25
CA GLY A 108 -31.40 10.05 -17.72
C GLY A 108 -30.64 9.35 -18.84
N SER A 109 -29.58 9.95 -19.39
CA SER A 109 -28.78 9.40 -20.49
C SER A 109 -27.95 8.14 -20.19
N PRO A 110 -27.55 7.81 -18.95
CA PRO A 110 -26.72 6.64 -18.72
C PRO A 110 -27.41 5.35 -19.17
N GLU A 111 -26.76 4.57 -20.03
CA GLU A 111 -27.27 3.29 -20.54
C GLU A 111 -26.13 2.27 -20.63
N ILE A 112 -26.48 1.01 -20.44
CA ILE A 112 -25.54 -0.09 -20.59
C ILE A 112 -25.54 -0.57 -22.04
N SER A 113 -24.36 -0.52 -22.68
CA SER A 113 -24.12 -1.14 -23.97
C SER A 113 -23.38 -2.46 -23.80
N LEU A 114 -23.97 -3.54 -24.31
CA LEU A 114 -23.30 -4.84 -24.41
C LEU A 114 -22.36 -4.85 -25.61
N ARG A 115 -21.16 -5.40 -25.46
CA ARG A 115 -20.19 -5.55 -26.55
C ARG A 115 -20.55 -6.75 -27.42
N GLY A 116 -20.18 -6.72 -28.71
CA GLY A 116 -20.49 -7.82 -29.64
C GLY A 116 -19.97 -9.21 -29.21
N ASN A 117 -18.89 -9.26 -28.42
CA ASN A 117 -18.32 -10.51 -27.88
C ASN A 117 -18.87 -10.92 -26.50
N PHE A 118 -19.89 -10.22 -25.98
CA PHE A 118 -20.44 -10.45 -24.64
C PHE A 118 -20.91 -11.89 -24.43
N HIS A 119 -21.64 -12.47 -25.38
CA HIS A 119 -22.12 -13.85 -25.29
C HIS A 119 -20.99 -14.90 -25.21
N LYS A 120 -19.81 -14.58 -25.79
CA LYS A 120 -18.63 -15.44 -25.73
C LYS A 120 -17.90 -15.31 -24.40
N ASN A 121 -17.71 -14.07 -23.95
CA ASN A 121 -16.99 -13.78 -22.71
C ASN A 121 -17.81 -14.09 -21.45
N ARG A 122 -19.13 -14.20 -21.58
CA ARG A 122 -20.13 -14.45 -20.52
C ARG A 122 -20.19 -13.40 -19.40
N MET A 123 -19.26 -12.47 -19.36
CA MET A 123 -19.18 -11.41 -18.38
C MET A 123 -18.68 -10.12 -19.02
N GLN A 124 -19.23 -8.99 -18.59
CA GLN A 124 -18.78 -7.65 -18.97
C GLN A 124 -18.98 -6.69 -17.80
N ASN A 125 -17.95 -5.91 -17.46
CA ASN A 125 -18.09 -4.79 -16.55
C ASN A 125 -18.41 -3.53 -17.36
N ALA A 126 -19.44 -2.77 -16.96
CA ALA A 126 -19.75 -1.48 -17.57
C ALA A 126 -19.05 -0.32 -16.84
N GLN A 127 -19.13 0.87 -17.42
CA GLN A 127 -18.56 2.09 -16.83
C GLN A 127 -19.25 2.42 -15.50
N GLY A 128 -18.47 2.45 -14.43
CA GLY A 128 -18.95 2.85 -13.10
C GLY A 128 -19.15 4.35 -12.96
N ILE A 129 -19.94 4.72 -11.95
CA ILE A 129 -20.18 6.07 -11.47
C ILE A 129 -19.41 6.29 -10.16
N THR A 130 -18.79 7.44 -10.01
CA THR A 130 -18.08 7.83 -8.77
C THR A 130 -18.94 8.76 -7.94
N SER A 131 -18.91 8.60 -6.61
CA SER A 131 -19.62 9.46 -5.66
C SER A 131 -19.13 10.91 -5.70
N PRO A 132 -19.94 11.87 -5.21
CA PRO A 132 -19.61 13.30 -5.29
C PRO A 132 -18.35 13.69 -4.50
N ASP A 133 -18.06 12.96 -3.44
CA ASP A 133 -16.91 13.08 -2.53
C ASP A 133 -15.69 12.24 -2.96
N TYR A 134 -15.80 11.45 -4.03
CA TYR A 134 -14.76 10.53 -4.50
C TYR A 134 -14.30 9.50 -3.45
N SER A 135 -15.21 9.06 -2.58
CA SER A 135 -14.95 7.99 -1.61
C SER A 135 -15.26 6.60 -2.17
N ILE A 136 -16.28 6.47 -3.02
CA ILE A 136 -16.71 5.20 -3.58
C ILE A 136 -16.99 5.28 -5.09
N MET A 137 -16.75 4.17 -5.77
CA MET A 137 -17.17 3.95 -7.15
C MET A 137 -18.14 2.78 -7.21
N VAL A 138 -19.26 2.97 -7.89
CA VAL A 138 -20.26 1.92 -8.10
C VAL A 138 -20.25 1.52 -9.55
N TYR A 139 -20.14 0.23 -9.84
CA TYR A 139 -20.13 -0.27 -11.22
C TYR A 139 -21.00 -1.53 -11.38
N PRO A 140 -21.66 -1.69 -12.53
CA PRO A 140 -22.42 -2.89 -12.84
C PRO A 140 -21.51 -3.96 -13.48
N ALA A 141 -21.60 -5.17 -12.95
CA ALA A 141 -21.05 -6.40 -13.53
C ALA A 141 -22.20 -7.18 -14.17
N ILE A 142 -22.10 -7.41 -15.47
CA ILE A 142 -23.16 -8.00 -16.28
C ILE A 142 -22.75 -9.42 -16.64
N TYR A 143 -23.66 -10.36 -16.44
CA TYR A 143 -23.47 -11.79 -16.64
C TYR A 143 -24.43 -12.32 -17.70
N TYR A 144 -23.92 -13.17 -18.57
CA TYR A 144 -24.72 -13.93 -19.54
C TYR A 144 -24.81 -15.39 -19.08
N TYR A 145 -26.03 -15.89 -18.97
CA TYR A 145 -26.33 -17.26 -18.56
C TYR A 145 -26.72 -18.09 -19.80
N PRO A 146 -25.86 -19.00 -20.28
CA PRO A 146 -26.14 -19.76 -21.50
C PRO A 146 -27.37 -20.68 -21.39
N GLY A 147 -27.68 -21.19 -20.19
CA GLY A 147 -28.79 -22.11 -19.97
C GLY A 147 -30.17 -21.49 -20.24
N SER A 148 -30.36 -20.23 -19.86
CA SER A 148 -31.58 -19.46 -20.17
C SER A 148 -31.40 -18.53 -21.37
N ALA A 149 -30.19 -18.40 -21.93
CA ALA A 149 -29.81 -17.29 -22.80
C ALA A 149 -30.17 -15.91 -22.20
N GLY A 150 -30.12 -15.83 -20.87
CA GLY A 150 -30.53 -14.65 -20.11
C GLY A 150 -29.36 -13.74 -19.73
N VAL A 151 -29.68 -12.50 -19.38
CA VAL A 151 -28.72 -11.51 -18.88
C VAL A 151 -29.14 -11.10 -17.48
N ALA A 152 -28.21 -11.15 -16.53
CA ALA A 152 -28.40 -10.64 -15.18
C ALA A 152 -27.28 -9.66 -14.85
N THR A 153 -27.50 -8.78 -13.88
CA THR A 153 -26.53 -7.76 -13.47
C THR A 153 -26.43 -7.68 -11.96
N ASP A 154 -25.21 -7.59 -11.47
CA ASP A 154 -24.90 -7.25 -10.09
C ASP A 154 -24.23 -5.88 -10.02
N LEU A 155 -24.52 -5.13 -8.98
CA LEU A 155 -23.98 -3.80 -8.74
C LEU A 155 -22.98 -3.88 -7.58
N PHE A 156 -21.71 -3.56 -7.85
CA PHE A 156 -20.63 -3.64 -6.87
C PHE A 156 -20.11 -2.26 -6.50
N VAL A 157 -19.56 -2.16 -5.28
CA VAL A 157 -18.91 -0.96 -4.75
C VAL A 157 -17.41 -1.19 -4.68
N ILE A 158 -16.63 -0.22 -5.15
CA ILE A 158 -15.17 -0.14 -5.00
C ILE A 158 -14.88 1.06 -4.09
N PRO A 159 -14.36 0.87 -2.87
CA PRO A 159 -13.83 1.96 -2.07
C PRO A 159 -12.60 2.58 -2.74
N LEU A 160 -12.53 3.90 -2.77
CA LEU A 160 -11.44 4.66 -3.37
C LEU A 160 -10.46 5.10 -2.28
N LYS A 161 -9.16 4.83 -2.48
CA LYS A 161 -8.11 5.16 -1.52
C LYS A 161 -8.03 6.67 -1.24
N GLU A 162 -7.83 7.03 0.02
CA GLU A 162 -7.62 8.40 0.46
C GLU A 162 -6.20 8.89 0.11
N GLY A 163 -5.99 10.21 0.04
CA GLY A 163 -4.67 10.83 -0.18
C GLY A 163 -4.24 11.06 -1.65
N ALA A 164 -4.96 10.53 -2.64
CA ALA A 164 -4.69 10.79 -4.07
C ALA A 164 -5.63 11.86 -4.67
N THR A 165 -5.24 12.44 -5.81
CA THR A 165 -6.12 13.36 -6.55
C THR A 165 -7.37 12.62 -7.07
N PRO A 166 -8.53 13.29 -7.25
CA PRO A 166 -9.76 12.63 -7.71
C PRO A 166 -9.60 11.81 -8.99
N LEU A 167 -8.78 12.29 -9.94
CA LEU A 167 -8.52 11.57 -11.19
C LEU A 167 -7.73 10.28 -10.94
N GLN A 168 -6.68 10.35 -10.12
CA GLN A 168 -5.87 9.18 -9.78
C GLN A 168 -6.66 8.15 -8.98
N LYS A 169 -7.54 8.59 -8.06
CA LYS A 169 -8.44 7.69 -7.31
C LYS A 169 -9.27 6.83 -8.26
N ILE A 170 -9.91 7.47 -9.25
CA ILE A 170 -10.78 6.78 -10.22
C ILE A 170 -9.94 5.91 -11.17
N GLN A 171 -8.75 6.34 -11.59
CA GLN A 171 -7.86 5.55 -12.47
C GLN A 171 -7.27 4.30 -11.80
N LYS A 172 -6.98 4.39 -10.50
CA LYS A 172 -6.48 3.27 -9.70
C LYS A 172 -7.59 2.32 -9.24
N ALA A 173 -8.86 2.72 -9.38
CA ALA A 173 -9.99 1.88 -9.01
C ALA A 173 -9.96 0.57 -9.80
N HIS A 174 -9.94 -0.55 -9.09
CA HIS A 174 -9.81 -1.87 -9.70
C HIS A 174 -10.81 -2.84 -9.08
N VAL A 175 -11.31 -3.76 -9.90
CA VAL A 175 -12.31 -4.78 -9.53
C VAL A 175 -11.84 -5.68 -8.39
N MET A 176 -10.52 -5.84 -8.21
CA MET A 176 -9.94 -6.63 -7.11
C MET A 176 -10.19 -6.01 -5.74
N HIS A 177 -10.37 -4.69 -5.67
CA HIS A 177 -10.60 -3.94 -4.43
C HIS A 177 -12.09 -3.78 -4.12
N ARG A 178 -12.97 -4.39 -4.93
CA ARG A 178 -14.42 -4.29 -4.71
C ARG A 178 -14.83 -4.97 -3.41
N ASN A 179 -15.92 -4.47 -2.82
CA ASN A 179 -16.64 -5.20 -1.80
C ASN A 179 -17.18 -6.52 -2.39
N PRO A 180 -17.02 -7.66 -1.69
CA PRO A 180 -17.36 -8.97 -2.23
C PRO A 180 -18.86 -9.15 -2.43
N GLU A 181 -19.67 -8.50 -1.60
CA GLU A 181 -21.13 -8.55 -1.67
C GLU A 181 -21.66 -7.43 -2.59
N PRO A 182 -22.50 -7.76 -3.59
CA PRO A 182 -23.16 -6.76 -4.40
C PRO A 182 -24.21 -6.00 -3.59
N ILE A 183 -24.35 -4.70 -3.83
CA ILE A 183 -25.38 -3.87 -3.18
C ILE A 183 -26.76 -4.09 -3.78
N LEU A 184 -26.82 -4.51 -5.05
CA LEU A 184 -28.04 -4.86 -5.78
C LEU A 184 -27.73 -5.99 -6.74
N SER A 185 -28.66 -6.94 -6.86
CA SER A 185 -28.60 -8.05 -7.81
C SER A 185 -29.95 -8.24 -8.47
N THR A 186 -29.95 -8.50 -9.77
CA THR A 186 -31.16 -8.91 -10.48
C THR A 186 -31.45 -10.39 -10.29
N ASP A 187 -32.70 -10.80 -10.52
CA ASP A 187 -33.06 -12.22 -10.51
C ASP A 187 -32.29 -13.02 -11.57
N THR A 188 -31.65 -14.11 -11.13
CA THR A 188 -30.84 -15.04 -11.93
C THR A 188 -31.60 -16.33 -12.29
N SER A 189 -32.90 -16.40 -12.00
CA SER A 189 -33.71 -17.58 -12.28
C SER A 189 -33.63 -18.02 -13.75
N ILE A 190 -33.42 -19.32 -13.96
CA ILE A 190 -33.25 -19.94 -15.29
C ILE A 190 -34.64 -20.26 -15.92
N LYS A 191 -35.72 -20.05 -15.17
CA LYS A 191 -37.08 -20.43 -15.58
C LYS A 191 -37.51 -19.73 -16.87
N ASP A 192 -37.09 -18.48 -17.04
CA ASP A 192 -37.51 -17.67 -18.16
C ASP A 192 -36.37 -17.53 -19.18
N LYS A 193 -36.60 -18.04 -20.39
CA LYS A 193 -35.61 -17.98 -21.47
C LYS A 193 -35.59 -16.60 -22.11
N TYR A 194 -34.40 -16.18 -22.56
CA TYR A 194 -34.12 -14.93 -23.29
C TYR A 194 -34.40 -13.64 -22.55
N ILE A 195 -34.70 -13.69 -21.24
CA ILE A 195 -34.91 -12.50 -20.42
C ILE A 195 -33.59 -11.78 -20.17
N PHE A 196 -33.60 -10.46 -20.32
CA PHE A 196 -32.53 -9.59 -19.83
C PHE A 196 -33.04 -8.74 -18.65
N ARG A 197 -32.21 -8.67 -17.61
CA ARG A 197 -32.38 -7.78 -16.46
C ARG A 197 -31.08 -7.01 -16.27
N THR A 198 -31.13 -5.69 -16.45
CA THR A 198 -29.93 -4.84 -16.36
C THR A 198 -30.10 -3.73 -15.34
N LEU A 199 -29.10 -3.57 -14.47
CA LEU A 199 -29.04 -2.50 -13.48
C LEU A 199 -28.07 -1.43 -13.95
N THR A 200 -28.57 -0.24 -14.22
CA THR A 200 -27.76 0.91 -14.61
C THR A 200 -27.81 1.96 -13.51
N PRO A 201 -26.68 2.28 -12.84
CA PRO A 201 -26.64 3.42 -11.93
C PRO A 201 -26.87 4.70 -12.74
N ILE A 202 -27.66 5.63 -12.21
CA ILE A 202 -28.01 6.89 -12.88
C ILE A 202 -27.24 8.03 -12.24
N ASP A 203 -27.48 8.27 -10.95
CA ASP A 203 -26.82 9.36 -10.24
C ASP A 203 -26.82 9.14 -8.73
N PHE A 204 -25.94 9.85 -8.04
CA PHE A 204 -25.96 9.97 -6.58
C PHE A 204 -26.86 11.13 -6.15
N SER A 205 -27.41 11.00 -4.95
CA SER A 205 -27.94 12.14 -4.18
C SER A 205 -26.82 13.16 -3.88
N TYR A 206 -27.21 14.39 -3.54
CA TYR A 206 -26.27 15.49 -3.33
C TYR A 206 -25.23 15.20 -2.25
N ASP A 207 -25.64 14.55 -1.16
CA ASP A 207 -24.80 14.14 -0.03
C ASP A 207 -24.05 12.82 -0.28
N GLY A 208 -24.32 12.13 -1.40
CA GLY A 208 -23.72 10.83 -1.72
C GLY A 208 -24.29 9.65 -0.91
N THR A 209 -25.28 9.86 -0.05
CA THR A 209 -25.83 8.82 0.85
C THR A 209 -26.73 7.82 0.12
N LYS A 210 -27.28 8.22 -1.03
CA LYS A 210 -28.20 7.42 -1.85
C LYS A 210 -27.75 7.36 -3.30
N LEU A 211 -28.00 6.22 -3.94
CA LEU A 211 -27.79 5.97 -5.35
C LEU A 211 -29.11 5.65 -6.04
N LEU A 212 -29.41 6.37 -7.12
CA LEU A 212 -30.51 6.02 -8.02
C LEU A 212 -30.01 5.04 -9.09
N VAL A 213 -30.74 3.94 -9.26
CA VAL A 213 -30.45 2.88 -10.22
C VAL A 213 -31.73 2.61 -11.01
N LYS A 214 -31.62 2.43 -12.32
CA LYS A 214 -32.72 1.86 -13.12
C LYS A 214 -32.48 0.38 -13.38
N GLU A 215 -33.51 -0.41 -13.16
CA GLU A 215 -33.60 -1.80 -13.57
C GLU A 215 -34.43 -1.87 -14.85
N LYS A 216 -33.85 -2.37 -15.95
CA LYS A 216 -34.61 -2.68 -17.16
C LYS A 216 -34.86 -4.16 -17.24
N VAL A 217 -36.13 -4.52 -17.44
CA VAL A 217 -36.58 -5.90 -17.61
C VAL A 217 -37.20 -6.04 -18.99
N GLY A 218 -36.81 -7.07 -19.70
CA GLY A 218 -37.36 -7.37 -21.02
C GLY A 218 -36.91 -8.71 -21.55
N SER A 219 -37.26 -8.98 -22.80
CA SER A 219 -36.85 -10.17 -23.53
C SER A 219 -36.03 -9.77 -24.75
N SER A 220 -35.00 -10.54 -25.05
CA SER A 220 -34.18 -10.35 -26.26
C SER A 220 -35.01 -10.51 -27.55
N LEU A 221 -36.21 -11.10 -27.45
CA LEU A 221 -37.14 -11.31 -28.57
C LEU A 221 -38.25 -10.25 -28.64
N ASP A 222 -38.77 -9.80 -27.49
CA ASP A 222 -39.94 -8.90 -27.39
C ASP A 222 -39.57 -7.45 -27.02
N GLY A 223 -38.30 -7.19 -26.71
CA GLY A 223 -37.82 -5.88 -26.28
C GLY A 223 -38.03 -5.61 -24.80
N ILE A 224 -38.01 -4.33 -24.42
CA ILE A 224 -38.16 -3.88 -23.03
C ILE A 224 -39.63 -3.97 -22.62
N TRP A 225 -39.88 -4.56 -21.46
CA TRP A 225 -41.22 -4.65 -20.87
C TRP A 225 -41.46 -3.51 -19.88
N GLU A 226 -40.48 -3.27 -19.03
CA GLU A 226 -40.56 -2.22 -18.02
C GLU A 226 -39.17 -1.74 -17.58
N THR A 227 -39.12 -0.47 -17.22
CA THR A 227 -38.05 0.14 -16.45
C THR A 227 -38.58 0.43 -15.04
N ASN A 228 -37.85 -0.02 -14.03
CA ASN A 228 -38.10 0.24 -12.62
C ASN A 228 -37.03 1.18 -12.06
N ALA A 229 -37.45 2.14 -11.24
CA ALA A 229 -36.53 3.00 -10.50
C ALA A 229 -36.27 2.40 -9.11
N ILE A 230 -35.00 2.32 -8.72
CA ILE A 230 -34.55 1.76 -7.44
C ILE A 230 -33.65 2.78 -6.77
N VAL A 231 -33.92 3.09 -5.51
CA VAL A 231 -33.01 3.90 -4.68
C VAL A 231 -32.32 2.98 -3.70
N TYR A 232 -30.99 2.97 -3.71
CA TYR A 232 -30.18 2.30 -2.69
C TYR A 232 -29.69 3.34 -1.69
N ASP A 233 -29.89 3.09 -0.40
CA ASP A 233 -29.40 3.92 0.69
C ASP A 233 -28.16 3.26 1.33
N PHE A 234 -27.02 3.95 1.30
CA PHE A 234 -25.75 3.45 1.84
C PHE A 234 -25.71 3.50 3.37
N GLU A 235 -26.50 4.37 4.02
CA GLU A 235 -26.52 4.48 5.47
C GLU A 235 -27.27 3.30 6.10
N THR A 236 -28.47 3.01 5.58
CA THR A 236 -29.30 1.90 6.06
C THR A 236 -28.99 0.57 5.38
N LYS A 237 -28.22 0.59 4.27
CA LYS A 237 -27.92 -0.57 3.41
C LYS A 237 -29.18 -1.24 2.85
N THR A 238 -30.23 -0.47 2.64
CA THR A 238 -31.52 -0.95 2.12
C THR A 238 -31.81 -0.40 0.74
N SER A 239 -32.49 -1.18 -0.09
CA SER A 239 -32.98 -0.75 -1.39
C SER A 239 -34.50 -0.56 -1.39
N TYR A 240 -34.95 0.48 -2.07
CA TYR A 240 -36.36 0.82 -2.24
C TYR A 240 -36.69 0.78 -3.74
N LYS A 241 -37.52 -0.19 -4.14
CA LYS A 241 -38.09 -0.24 -5.49
C LYS A 241 -39.31 0.68 -5.53
N LEU A 242 -39.31 1.65 -6.45
CA LEU A 242 -40.29 2.72 -6.52
C LEU A 242 -41.50 2.32 -7.38
N PHE A 243 -42.19 1.23 -7.01
CA PHE A 243 -43.32 0.70 -7.78
C PHE A 243 -44.51 1.66 -7.84
N GLU A 244 -44.70 2.43 -6.76
CA GLU A 244 -45.78 3.41 -6.61
C GLU A 244 -45.71 4.54 -7.65
N LEU A 245 -44.54 4.72 -8.29
CA LEU A 245 -44.39 5.65 -9.41
C LEU A 245 -45.21 5.17 -10.61
N ARG A 246 -45.09 3.89 -10.97
CA ARG A 246 -45.81 3.32 -12.12
C ARG A 246 -47.30 3.25 -11.82
N ASP A 247 -47.67 2.81 -10.62
CA ASP A 247 -49.07 2.71 -10.18
C ASP A 247 -49.78 4.07 -10.21
N ALA A 248 -49.11 5.13 -9.75
CA ALA A 248 -49.67 6.48 -9.79
C ALA A 248 -49.89 6.98 -11.23
N ILE A 249 -48.98 6.67 -12.15
CA ILE A 249 -49.12 7.03 -13.58
C ILE A 249 -50.32 6.29 -14.18
N ILE A 250 -50.41 4.97 -13.99
CA ILE A 250 -51.53 4.15 -14.46
C ILE A 250 -52.84 4.69 -13.91
N TYR A 251 -52.92 4.90 -12.60
CA TYR A 251 -54.11 5.41 -11.93
C TYR A 251 -54.53 6.76 -12.49
N TYR A 252 -53.60 7.69 -12.65
CA TYR A 252 -53.93 9.03 -13.12
C TYR A 252 -54.51 9.00 -14.55
N TRP A 253 -53.85 8.29 -15.47
CA TRP A 253 -54.28 8.22 -16.86
C TRP A 253 -55.60 7.47 -17.02
N LYS A 254 -55.82 6.43 -16.22
CA LYS A 254 -57.09 5.71 -16.20
C LYS A 254 -58.24 6.56 -15.67
N VAL A 255 -58.06 7.18 -14.50
CA VAL A 255 -59.15 7.90 -13.80
C VAL A 255 -59.42 9.28 -14.40
N TYR A 256 -58.39 10.06 -14.72
CA TYR A 256 -58.55 11.47 -15.13
C TYR A 256 -58.47 11.68 -16.64
N LYS A 257 -57.95 10.71 -17.40
CA LYS A 257 -57.80 10.79 -18.86
C LYS A 257 -58.53 9.69 -19.63
N ASN A 258 -59.19 8.76 -18.92
CA ASN A 258 -59.91 7.62 -19.50
C ASN A 258 -59.05 6.80 -20.48
N LEU A 259 -57.75 6.68 -20.18
CA LEU A 259 -56.79 5.91 -20.96
C LEU A 259 -56.26 4.76 -20.11
N ASP A 260 -56.56 3.52 -20.50
CA ASP A 260 -55.96 2.36 -19.87
C ASP A 260 -54.57 2.11 -20.45
N LEU A 261 -53.55 2.27 -19.61
CA LEU A 261 -52.15 2.03 -19.98
C LEU A 261 -51.79 0.54 -19.94
N GLY A 262 -52.61 -0.34 -19.35
CA GLY A 262 -52.35 -1.79 -19.32
C GLY A 262 -52.31 -2.42 -20.71
N ASP A 263 -53.12 -1.90 -21.64
CA ASP A 263 -53.19 -2.38 -23.03
C ASP A 263 -52.21 -1.66 -23.97
N LYS A 264 -51.37 -0.78 -23.45
CA LYS A 264 -50.45 0.06 -24.23
C LYS A 264 -49.01 -0.22 -23.83
N ARG A 265 -48.09 -0.17 -24.80
CA ARG A 265 -46.66 -0.17 -24.51
C ARG A 265 -46.28 1.22 -24.00
N TRP A 266 -45.80 1.32 -22.78
CA TRP A 266 -45.34 2.56 -22.17
C TRP A 266 -44.24 2.26 -21.16
N ASP A 267 -43.39 3.24 -20.88
CA ASP A 267 -42.32 3.08 -19.91
C ASP A 267 -41.94 4.39 -19.21
N ILE A 268 -41.16 4.27 -18.13
CA ILE A 268 -40.59 5.38 -17.39
C ILE A 268 -39.08 5.51 -17.64
N TYR A 269 -38.61 6.75 -17.58
CA TYR A 269 -37.22 7.16 -17.74
C TYR A 269 -36.81 7.94 -16.51
N PRO A 270 -36.21 7.28 -15.50
CA PRO A 270 -35.72 7.98 -14.33
C PRO A 270 -34.60 8.93 -14.76
N LEU A 271 -34.76 10.21 -14.46
CA LEU A 271 -33.86 11.28 -14.90
C LEU A 271 -32.74 11.52 -13.88
N GLY A 272 -33.05 11.40 -12.59
CA GLY A 272 -32.13 11.68 -11.48
C GLY A 272 -32.86 12.21 -10.24
N PHE A 273 -32.12 12.74 -9.27
CA PHE A 273 -32.69 13.42 -8.11
C PHE A 273 -33.09 14.87 -8.47
N ASP A 274 -34.15 15.36 -7.85
CA ASP A 274 -34.58 16.76 -8.01
C ASP A 274 -33.55 17.71 -7.39
N LEU A 275 -33.13 18.73 -8.14
CA LEU A 275 -32.16 19.72 -7.67
C LEU A 275 -32.69 20.55 -6.47
N MET A 276 -34.00 20.82 -6.44
CA MET A 276 -34.63 21.61 -5.38
C MET A 276 -35.12 20.75 -4.22
N SER A 277 -35.24 19.44 -4.42
CA SER A 277 -35.72 18.48 -3.43
C SER A 277 -34.91 17.18 -3.49
N PRO A 278 -33.69 17.16 -2.90
CA PRO A 278 -32.72 16.07 -3.09
C PRO A 278 -33.20 14.67 -2.66
N TYR A 279 -34.25 14.59 -1.84
CA TYR A 279 -34.87 13.33 -1.42
C TYR A 279 -35.87 12.76 -2.42
N ARG A 280 -36.12 13.45 -3.54
CA ARG A 280 -37.11 13.04 -4.54
C ARG A 280 -36.43 12.66 -5.85
N VAL A 281 -36.94 11.61 -6.46
CA VAL A 281 -36.53 11.12 -7.78
C VAL A 281 -37.50 11.67 -8.82
N VAL A 282 -36.96 12.16 -9.94
CA VAL A 282 -37.72 12.63 -11.09
C VAL A 282 -37.65 11.58 -12.19
N ALA A 283 -38.79 11.29 -12.82
CA ALA A 283 -38.89 10.41 -13.98
C ALA A 283 -39.82 10.99 -15.04
N ALA A 284 -39.46 10.82 -16.30
CA ALA A 284 -40.33 11.10 -17.44
C ALA A 284 -41.03 9.81 -17.87
N ALA A 285 -42.29 9.89 -18.30
CA ALA A 285 -43.05 8.74 -18.78
C ALA A 285 -43.44 8.94 -20.25
N TYR A 286 -43.35 7.87 -21.04
CA TYR A 286 -43.68 7.88 -22.47
C TYR A 286 -44.49 6.65 -22.86
N ALA A 287 -45.48 6.83 -23.73
CA ALA A 287 -46.19 5.75 -24.40
C ALA A 287 -45.68 5.58 -25.84
N TYR A 288 -45.52 4.33 -26.25
CA TYR A 288 -45.04 3.92 -27.57
C TYR A 288 -46.21 3.45 -28.43
N THR A 289 -46.52 4.23 -29.46
CA THR A 289 -47.66 3.99 -30.36
C THR A 289 -47.23 3.45 -31.75
N GLY A 290 -45.94 3.21 -31.96
CA GLY A 290 -45.35 2.84 -33.26
C GLY A 290 -44.79 4.04 -34.06
N ASP A 291 -45.27 5.25 -33.76
CA ASP A 291 -44.77 6.52 -34.31
C ASP A 291 -43.97 7.32 -33.25
N LYS A 292 -44.06 8.65 -33.25
CA LYS A 292 -43.44 9.52 -32.24
C LYS A 292 -43.99 9.17 -30.84
N PRO A 293 -43.13 8.88 -29.84
CA PRO A 293 -43.57 8.59 -28.48
C PRO A 293 -44.45 9.71 -27.91
N VAL A 294 -45.54 9.33 -27.25
CA VAL A 294 -46.46 10.26 -26.59
C VAL A 294 -45.98 10.50 -25.17
N TYR A 295 -45.74 11.76 -24.83
CA TYR A 295 -45.30 12.15 -23.50
C TYR A 295 -46.44 12.05 -22.47
N LEU A 296 -46.24 11.21 -21.45
CA LEU A 296 -47.22 10.96 -20.38
C LEU A 296 -47.00 11.85 -19.14
N GLY A 297 -45.97 12.70 -19.17
CA GLY A 297 -45.66 13.66 -18.11
C GLY A 297 -44.32 13.40 -17.40
N THR A 298 -43.85 14.42 -16.68
CA THR A 298 -42.82 14.30 -15.65
C THR A 298 -43.49 14.02 -14.31
N TRP A 299 -42.97 13.03 -13.61
CA TRP A 299 -43.41 12.60 -12.30
C TRP A 299 -42.26 12.67 -11.31
N SER A 300 -42.59 12.92 -10.04
CA SER A 300 -41.64 12.99 -8.93
C SER A 300 -42.12 12.09 -7.81
N ILE A 301 -41.25 11.25 -7.27
CA ILE A 301 -41.55 10.35 -6.15
C ILE A 301 -40.53 10.53 -5.05
N ASP A 302 -40.95 10.36 -3.79
CA ASP A 302 -40.02 10.32 -2.66
C ASP A 302 -39.06 9.12 -2.77
N SER A 303 -37.83 9.26 -2.26
CA SER A 303 -36.77 8.24 -2.29
C SER A 303 -37.19 6.89 -1.67
N LYS A 304 -38.22 6.88 -0.82
CA LYS A 304 -38.78 5.67 -0.20
C LYS A 304 -40.04 5.12 -0.88
N GLY A 305 -40.52 5.72 -1.97
CA GLY A 305 -41.71 5.26 -2.69
C GLY A 305 -43.06 5.73 -2.15
N THR A 306 -43.09 6.53 -1.08
CA THR A 306 -44.33 6.81 -0.34
C THR A 306 -45.30 7.78 -1.03
N GLN A 307 -44.79 8.80 -1.72
CA GLN A 307 -45.62 9.87 -2.28
C GLN A 307 -45.17 10.26 -3.68
N THR A 308 -46.00 9.95 -4.67
CA THR A 308 -45.84 10.36 -6.07
C THR A 308 -46.58 11.67 -6.35
N ARG A 309 -45.99 12.53 -7.19
CA ARG A 309 -46.52 13.83 -7.62
C ARG A 309 -46.31 14.00 -9.12
N LEU A 310 -47.31 14.49 -9.82
CA LEU A 310 -47.16 14.97 -11.18
C LEU A 310 -46.47 16.34 -11.15
N VAL A 311 -45.41 16.51 -11.93
CA VAL A 311 -44.66 17.78 -12.04
C VAL A 311 -45.12 18.60 -13.25
N SER A 312 -45.24 17.97 -14.42
CA SER A 312 -45.55 18.66 -15.68
C SER A 312 -46.08 17.70 -16.74
N PHE A 313 -47.00 18.17 -17.60
CA PHE A 313 -47.39 17.49 -18.85
C PHE A 313 -46.63 18.00 -20.08
N SER A 314 -45.83 19.04 -19.93
CA SER A 314 -44.92 19.51 -20.98
C SER A 314 -43.53 18.92 -20.77
N GLU A 315 -42.88 18.55 -21.87
CA GLU A 315 -41.47 18.13 -21.94
C GLU A 315 -40.54 19.35 -21.72
N LYS A 316 -40.74 20.05 -20.61
CA LYS A 316 -39.88 21.15 -20.16
C LYS A 316 -38.69 20.57 -19.41
N ASP A 317 -37.55 21.25 -19.49
CA ASP A 317 -36.37 20.90 -18.71
C ASP A 317 -36.66 20.94 -17.22
N VAL A 318 -36.68 19.76 -16.60
CA VAL A 318 -36.75 19.62 -15.16
C VAL A 318 -35.34 19.75 -14.62
N ARG A 319 -35.19 20.51 -13.53
CA ARG A 319 -33.89 20.71 -12.89
C ARG A 319 -33.51 19.47 -12.10
N VAL A 320 -32.71 18.62 -12.72
CA VAL A 320 -32.21 17.38 -12.13
C VAL A 320 -30.76 17.58 -11.69
N SER A 321 -30.40 17.04 -10.53
CA SER A 321 -29.02 17.05 -10.06
C SER A 321 -28.12 16.16 -10.92
N MET A 322 -26.83 16.47 -10.97
CA MET A 322 -25.82 15.70 -11.70
C MET A 322 -24.59 15.54 -10.81
N ASN A 323 -24.69 14.69 -9.79
CA ASN A 323 -23.69 14.68 -8.71
C ASN A 323 -22.54 13.71 -8.98
N GLY A 324 -22.81 12.59 -9.64
CA GLY A 324 -21.84 11.55 -9.93
C GLY A 324 -20.94 11.86 -11.12
N TYR A 325 -19.76 11.23 -11.12
CA TYR A 325 -18.71 11.48 -12.09
C TYR A 325 -18.27 10.22 -12.85
N LYS A 326 -17.75 10.42 -14.06
CA LYS A 326 -16.98 9.43 -14.85
C LYS A 326 -15.71 10.06 -15.41
N ILE A 327 -14.79 9.20 -15.81
CA ILE A 327 -13.66 9.60 -16.66
C ILE A 327 -14.02 9.40 -18.12
N ILE A 328 -13.66 10.39 -18.95
CA ILE A 328 -13.63 10.28 -20.40
C ILE A 328 -12.20 10.52 -20.91
N LYS A 329 -11.87 9.98 -22.08
CA LYS A 329 -10.63 10.29 -22.80
C LYS A 329 -10.78 11.68 -23.43
N ASP A 330 -9.88 12.60 -23.09
CA ASP A 330 -9.90 14.02 -23.47
C ASP A 330 -8.64 14.36 -24.29
N GLY A 331 -8.39 13.57 -25.34
CA GLY A 331 -7.28 13.76 -26.29
C GLY A 331 -6.02 12.97 -25.97
N SER A 332 -4.89 13.49 -26.44
CA SER A 332 -3.56 12.93 -26.22
C SER A 332 -2.66 13.95 -25.52
N ILE A 333 -1.89 13.50 -24.54
CA ILE A 333 -0.81 14.28 -23.94
C ILE A 333 0.18 14.66 -25.06
N THR A 334 0.91 15.77 -24.92
CA THR A 334 1.95 16.17 -25.87
C THR A 334 3.32 15.61 -25.45
N PRO A 335 4.22 15.30 -26.40
CA PRO A 335 5.53 14.69 -26.09
C PRO A 335 6.37 15.45 -25.06
N ALA A 336 6.37 16.79 -25.13
CA ALA A 336 7.17 17.64 -24.25
C ALA A 336 6.81 17.50 -22.76
N ILE A 337 5.52 17.29 -22.45
CA ILE A 337 5.04 17.11 -21.07
C ILE A 337 5.49 15.74 -20.56
N LEU A 338 5.40 14.70 -21.40
CA LEU A 338 5.80 13.34 -21.03
C LEU A 338 7.30 13.22 -20.80
N GLU A 339 8.12 13.85 -21.65
CA GLU A 339 9.57 13.87 -21.43
C GLU A 339 9.95 14.57 -20.11
N ALA A 340 9.24 15.64 -19.75
CA ALA A 340 9.45 16.34 -18.49
C ALA A 340 9.03 15.48 -17.29
N GLU A 341 7.85 14.84 -17.33
CA GLU A 341 7.38 13.94 -16.28
C GLU A 341 8.27 12.71 -16.12
N GLU A 342 8.71 12.08 -17.23
CA GLU A 342 9.65 10.95 -17.17
C GLU A 342 10.99 11.34 -16.56
N ARG A 343 11.52 12.53 -16.88
CA ARG A 343 12.76 13.04 -16.27
C ARG A 343 12.58 13.25 -14.77
N GLN A 344 11.43 13.80 -14.35
CA GLN A 344 11.12 14.00 -12.94
C GLN A 344 10.95 12.66 -12.19
N LEU A 345 10.24 11.69 -12.78
CA LEU A 345 10.08 10.35 -12.20
C LEU A 345 11.42 9.61 -12.09
N LYS A 346 12.26 9.63 -13.14
CA LYS A 346 13.60 9.03 -13.10
C LYS A 346 14.49 9.70 -12.06
N ALA A 347 14.42 11.03 -11.93
CA ALA A 347 15.15 11.77 -10.89
C ALA A 347 14.65 11.41 -9.49
N ALA A 348 13.34 11.31 -9.28
CA ALA A 348 12.74 10.93 -8.01
C ALA A 348 13.07 9.48 -7.63
N GLU A 349 12.94 8.51 -8.55
CA GLU A 349 13.33 7.11 -8.33
C GLU A 349 14.82 6.99 -8.03
N LYS A 350 15.68 7.75 -8.74
CA LYS A 350 17.12 7.76 -8.48
C LYS A 350 17.42 8.33 -7.09
N ALA A 351 16.78 9.43 -6.71
CA ALA A 351 16.93 10.03 -5.39
C ALA A 351 16.44 9.11 -4.27
N LEU A 352 15.33 8.39 -4.47
CA LEU A 352 14.79 7.44 -3.50
C LEU A 352 15.72 6.23 -3.33
N LYS A 353 16.24 5.67 -4.43
CA LYS A 353 17.27 4.61 -4.39
C LYS A 353 18.58 5.07 -3.76
N GLU A 354 18.99 6.31 -3.97
CA GLU A 354 20.18 6.89 -3.33
C GLU A 354 19.97 7.08 -1.83
N LYS A 355 18.79 7.53 -1.40
CA LYS A 355 18.39 7.61 0.01
C LYS A 355 18.36 6.24 0.67
N GLU A 356 17.68 5.25 0.11
CA GLU A 356 17.64 3.88 0.64
C GLU A 356 19.04 3.27 0.75
N LYS A 357 19.91 3.49 -0.25
CA LYS A 357 21.32 3.05 -0.18
C LYS A 357 22.10 3.78 0.90
N ALA A 358 21.85 5.07 1.11
CA ALA A 358 22.50 5.85 2.16
C ALA A 358 22.04 5.40 3.56
N GLU A 359 20.74 5.19 3.74
CA GLU A 359 20.14 4.67 4.98
C GLU A 359 20.69 3.27 5.31
N LYS A 360 20.67 2.34 4.36
CA LYS A 360 21.28 1.00 4.53
C LYS A 360 22.76 1.04 4.86
N ARG A 361 23.52 1.98 4.25
CA ARG A 361 24.95 2.16 4.56
C ARG A 361 25.15 2.71 5.97
N ALA A 362 24.36 3.70 6.38
CA ALA A 362 24.42 4.28 7.71
C ALA A 362 24.09 3.23 8.79
N GLU A 363 23.04 2.45 8.59
CA GLU A 363 22.66 1.34 9.48
C GLU A 363 23.77 0.28 9.57
N MET A 364 24.35 -0.12 8.43
CA MET A 364 25.48 -1.06 8.40
C MET A 364 26.73 -0.52 9.10
N ASP A 365 27.00 0.78 9.03
CA ASP A 365 28.15 1.39 9.68
C ASP A 365 27.94 1.54 11.20
N GLU A 366 26.70 1.79 11.64
CA GLU A 366 26.32 1.76 13.06
C GLU A 366 26.49 0.34 13.65
N ILE A 367 26.01 -0.70 12.96
CA ILE A 367 26.18 -2.10 13.38
C ILE A 367 27.66 -2.47 13.49
N LYS A 368 28.50 -2.07 12.52
CA LYS A 368 29.96 -2.30 12.58
C LYS A 368 30.61 -1.57 13.75
N ALA A 369 30.22 -0.32 14.02
CA ALA A 369 30.75 0.47 15.12
C ALA A 369 30.39 -0.16 16.48
N ARG A 370 29.15 -0.63 16.63
CA ARG A 370 28.67 -1.37 17.81
C ARG A 370 29.44 -2.67 18.02
N HIS A 371 29.60 -3.49 16.98
CA HIS A 371 30.42 -4.72 17.09
C HIS A 371 31.88 -4.42 17.46
N LYS A 372 32.48 -3.36 16.89
CA LYS A 372 33.87 -2.98 17.19
C LYS A 372 34.04 -2.52 18.64
N THR A 373 33.08 -1.75 19.16
CA THR A 373 33.09 -1.28 20.56
C THR A 373 32.89 -2.43 21.54
N ASN A 374 31.90 -3.30 21.31
CA ASN A 374 31.66 -4.49 22.11
C ASN A 374 32.86 -5.45 22.11
N ALA A 375 33.45 -5.72 20.94
CA ALA A 375 34.63 -6.59 20.84
C ALA A 375 35.86 -6.00 21.58
N LYS A 376 35.99 -4.66 21.62
CA LYS A 376 37.04 -3.99 22.39
C LYS A 376 36.79 -4.12 23.90
N GLN A 377 35.56 -3.87 24.35
CA GLN A 377 35.18 -4.02 25.76
C GLN A 377 35.38 -5.45 26.27
N LEU A 378 34.97 -6.46 25.48
CA LEU A 378 35.20 -7.87 25.80
C LEU A 378 36.69 -8.19 25.96
N LYS A 379 37.54 -7.61 25.10
CA LYS A 379 38.99 -7.81 25.18
C LYS A 379 39.60 -7.11 26.39
N GLU A 380 39.18 -5.87 26.68
CA GLU A 380 39.63 -5.11 27.85
C GLU A 380 39.21 -5.81 29.16
N GLN A 381 38.00 -6.36 29.23
CA GLN A 381 37.52 -7.14 30.36
C GLN A 381 38.35 -8.43 30.56
N HIS A 382 38.60 -9.18 29.49
CA HIS A 382 39.44 -10.39 29.56
C HIS A 382 40.89 -10.08 29.96
N GLU A 383 41.48 -9.00 29.44
CA GLU A 383 42.81 -8.55 29.84
C GLU A 383 42.85 -8.14 31.32
N ALA A 384 41.84 -7.38 31.79
CA ALA A 384 41.72 -7.00 33.19
C ALA A 384 41.59 -8.22 34.11
N GLU A 385 40.70 -9.16 33.79
CA GLU A 385 40.51 -10.42 34.52
C GLU A 385 41.79 -11.26 34.54
N SER A 386 42.47 -11.42 33.40
CA SER A 386 43.73 -12.15 33.31
C SER A 386 44.83 -11.51 34.19
N THR A 387 44.91 -10.17 34.20
CA THR A 387 45.86 -9.48 35.09
C THR A 387 45.50 -9.61 36.56
N GLU A 388 44.21 -9.62 36.91
CA GLU A 388 43.73 -9.84 38.28
C GLU A 388 44.01 -11.28 38.74
N PHE A 389 43.79 -12.27 37.87
CA PHE A 389 44.13 -13.68 38.15
C PHE A 389 45.63 -13.87 38.37
N ARG A 390 46.47 -13.31 37.50
CA ARG A 390 47.94 -13.36 37.67
C ARG A 390 48.42 -12.66 38.94
N TYR A 391 47.69 -11.66 39.41
CA TYR A 391 47.99 -10.98 40.67
C TYR A 391 47.59 -11.86 41.86
N ARG A 392 46.38 -12.43 41.84
CA ARG A 392 45.91 -13.37 42.88
C ARG A 392 46.82 -14.60 43.02
N GLY A 393 47.38 -15.11 41.93
CA GLY A 393 48.33 -16.23 41.94
C GLY A 393 49.71 -15.89 42.52
N LYS A 394 50.07 -14.61 42.68
CA LYS A 394 51.34 -14.17 43.29
C LYS A 394 51.26 -13.97 44.80
N VAL A 395 50.05 -13.98 45.38
CA VAL A 395 49.83 -13.87 46.82
C VAL A 395 49.92 -15.27 47.42
N GLU A 396 51.09 -15.69 47.90
CA GLU A 396 51.29 -16.94 48.65
C GLU A 396 51.30 -16.65 50.17
N GLY A 397 50.49 -17.40 50.94
CA GLY A 397 50.41 -17.27 52.40
C GLY A 397 49.93 -18.54 53.10
N SER A 398 50.53 -18.82 54.26
CA SER A 398 50.31 -19.98 55.13
C SER A 398 48.92 -19.99 55.81
N THR A 399 48.28 -21.17 55.80
CA THR A 399 47.15 -21.71 56.60
C THR A 399 46.36 -20.84 57.61
N THR A 400 45.88 -19.64 57.23
CA THR A 400 44.75 -18.97 57.92
C THR A 400 43.96 -18.09 56.95
N GLN A 401 42.66 -18.34 56.79
CA GLN A 401 41.85 -17.88 55.64
C GLN A 401 41.45 -16.39 55.64
N ASN A 402 41.60 -15.63 56.73
CA ASN A 402 41.09 -14.24 56.81
C ASN A 402 42.14 -13.16 56.49
N ASP A 403 43.38 -13.31 56.95
CA ASP A 403 44.42 -12.26 56.77
C ASP A 403 44.86 -12.09 55.30
N ILE A 404 44.75 -13.14 54.49
CA ILE A 404 45.09 -13.13 53.05
C ILE A 404 44.09 -12.28 52.25
N ILE A 405 42.82 -12.32 52.64
CA ILE A 405 41.75 -11.59 51.95
C ILE A 405 41.88 -10.10 52.27
N GLU A 406 42.22 -9.74 53.52
CA GLU A 406 42.47 -8.36 53.92
C GLU A 406 43.72 -7.78 53.24
N GLN A 407 44.85 -8.50 53.22
CA GLN A 407 46.06 -8.06 52.51
C GLN A 407 45.83 -7.90 50.99
N TYR A 408 45.11 -8.84 50.37
CA TYR A 408 44.74 -8.72 48.96
C TYR A 408 43.85 -7.49 48.70
N ASN A 409 42.88 -7.23 49.57
CA ASN A 409 41.98 -6.08 49.43
C ASN A 409 42.71 -4.75 49.64
N GLU A 410 43.61 -4.65 50.62
CA GLU A 410 44.41 -3.45 50.87
C GLU A 410 45.38 -3.15 49.71
N GLU A 411 46.05 -4.17 49.16
CA GLU A 411 46.91 -4.02 47.99
C GLU A 411 46.12 -3.70 46.71
N LYS A 412 44.92 -4.27 46.55
CA LYS A 412 44.01 -3.95 45.44
C LYS A 412 43.60 -2.47 45.48
N VAL A 413 43.20 -1.96 46.65
CA VAL A 413 42.85 -0.54 46.82
C VAL A 413 44.03 0.39 46.49
N LEU A 414 45.24 0.07 46.95
CA LEU A 414 46.45 0.85 46.65
C LEU A 414 46.83 0.82 45.16
N ARG A 415 46.56 -0.29 44.46
CA ARG A 415 46.78 -0.42 43.03
C ARG A 415 45.74 0.35 42.24
N ASP A 416 44.47 0.20 42.58
CA ASP A 416 43.36 0.89 41.93
C ASP A 416 43.56 2.41 42.01
N LEU A 417 43.98 2.93 43.18
CA LEU A 417 44.39 4.33 43.36
C LEU A 417 45.56 4.75 42.47
N LYS A 418 46.57 3.89 42.26
CA LYS A 418 47.73 4.18 41.38
C LYS A 418 47.36 4.12 39.90
N GLU A 419 46.46 3.22 39.50
CA GLU A 419 45.96 3.14 38.13
C GLU A 419 45.02 4.31 37.82
N GLU A 420 44.19 4.72 38.78
CA GLU A 420 43.33 5.92 38.69
C GLU A 420 44.19 7.18 38.53
N GLN A 421 45.22 7.37 39.36
CA GLN A 421 46.18 8.47 39.19
C GLN A 421 46.92 8.44 37.83
N LYS A 422 47.22 7.26 37.30
CA LYS A 422 47.83 7.11 35.96
C LYS A 422 46.85 7.42 34.83
N ASN A 423 45.58 7.12 35.01
CA ASN A 423 44.54 7.43 34.04
C ASN A 423 44.21 8.93 34.07
N ASP A 424 44.12 9.54 35.25
CA ASP A 424 43.95 10.99 35.41
C ASP A 424 45.10 11.77 34.77
N THR A 425 46.35 11.31 34.97
CA THR A 425 47.52 11.92 34.33
C THR A 425 47.57 11.71 32.81
N LYS A 426 46.97 10.65 32.26
CA LYS A 426 46.80 10.48 30.81
C LYS A 426 45.70 11.39 30.27
N LEU A 427 44.57 11.49 30.97
CA LEU A 427 43.43 12.33 30.61
C LEU A 427 43.83 13.81 30.58
N LEU A 428 44.60 14.26 31.59
CA LEU A 428 45.23 15.59 31.62
C LEU A 428 46.13 15.84 30.40
N LYS A 429 46.91 14.85 29.97
CA LYS A 429 47.78 14.98 28.78
C LYS A 429 47.01 14.96 27.46
N GLU A 430 45.85 14.31 27.39
CA GLU A 430 44.97 14.35 26.22
C GLU A 430 44.25 15.70 26.13
N LEU A 431 43.72 16.20 27.24
CA LEU A 431 43.15 17.56 27.32
C LEU A 431 44.18 18.63 26.93
N GLU A 432 45.43 18.53 27.40
CA GLU A 432 46.50 19.46 27.03
C GLU A 432 46.84 19.39 25.52
N LYS A 433 46.68 18.21 24.89
CA LYS A 433 46.86 18.06 23.43
C LYS A 433 45.69 18.65 22.65
N GLU A 434 44.45 18.43 23.09
CA GLU A 434 43.26 19.04 22.48
C GLU A 434 43.30 20.56 22.59
N GLU A 435 43.67 21.12 23.74
CA GLU A 435 43.84 22.57 23.89
C GLU A 435 44.92 23.12 22.95
N ARG A 436 46.05 22.41 22.79
CA ARG A 436 47.10 22.80 21.82
C ARG A 436 46.62 22.70 20.37
N GLN A 437 45.71 21.78 20.05
CA GLN A 437 45.12 21.67 18.71
C GLN A 437 44.11 22.80 18.47
N LEU A 438 43.23 23.08 19.43
CA LEU A 438 42.30 24.21 19.39
C LEU A 438 43.04 25.54 19.26
N GLN A 439 44.13 25.75 20.02
CA GLN A 439 44.96 26.96 19.88
C GLN A 439 45.63 27.06 18.50
N LYS A 440 45.99 25.94 17.87
CA LYS A 440 46.52 25.92 16.50
C LYS A 440 45.43 26.23 15.48
N GLU A 441 44.22 25.68 15.63
CA GLU A 441 43.07 25.99 14.77
C GLU A 441 42.62 27.45 14.89
N VAL A 442 42.60 28.00 16.10
CA VAL A 442 42.32 29.42 16.34
C VAL A 442 43.39 30.29 15.69
N ARG A 443 44.68 29.95 15.83
CA ARG A 443 45.78 30.68 15.14
C ARG A 443 45.69 30.59 13.63
N SER A 444 45.32 29.44 13.05
CA SER A 444 45.11 29.32 11.61
C SER A 444 43.89 30.12 11.14
N ASN A 445 42.78 30.12 11.88
CA ASN A 445 41.60 30.91 11.54
C ASN A 445 41.85 32.42 11.67
N THR A 446 42.70 32.84 12.62
CA THR A 446 43.11 34.25 12.76
C THR A 446 43.98 34.69 11.58
N ASN A 447 44.91 33.84 11.12
CA ASN A 447 45.73 34.11 9.93
C ASN A 447 44.91 34.11 8.60
N ILE A 448 43.81 33.36 8.52
CA ILE A 448 42.90 33.38 7.37
C ILE A 448 42.02 34.65 7.35
N ASN A 449 41.62 35.15 8.52
CA ASN A 449 40.90 36.42 8.62
C ASN A 449 41.79 37.65 8.36
N GLU A 450 43.08 37.60 8.69
CA GLU A 450 44.03 38.67 8.34
C GLU A 450 44.37 38.70 6.85
N SER A 451 44.48 37.53 6.19
CA SER A 451 44.74 37.44 4.75
C SER A 451 43.53 37.77 3.85
N SER A 452 42.29 37.68 4.35
CA SER A 452 41.09 38.13 3.64
C SER A 452 40.79 39.63 3.80
N SER A 453 41.48 40.32 4.73
CA SER A 453 41.38 41.78 4.90
C SER A 453 42.31 42.59 3.97
N ASN A 454 43.28 41.94 3.32
CA ASN A 454 44.29 42.58 2.45
C ASN A 454 44.03 42.44 0.94
N THR A 455 42.85 41.98 0.53
CA THR A 455 42.43 41.89 -0.89
C THR A 455 41.03 42.49 -1.08
N ARG A 456 40.92 43.82 -0.93
CA ARG A 456 39.88 44.66 -1.54
C ARG A 456 40.45 46.02 -1.97
N PRO A 457 40.85 46.19 -3.24
CA PRO A 457 40.50 47.37 -4.03
C PRO A 457 39.07 47.24 -4.58
#